data_AF-A0ABD6S8G4-F1
#
_entry.id   AF-A0ABD6S8G4-F1
#
_cell.length_a   1.000
_cell.length_b   1.000
_cell.length_c   1.000
_cell.angle_alpha   90.00
_cell.angle_beta   90.00
_cell.angle_gamma   90.00
#
_symmetry.space_group_name_H-M   'P 1'
#
loop_
_entity.id
_entity.type
_entity.pdbx_description
1 polymer ?
#
loop_
_entity_poly.entity_id
_entity_poly.type
_entity_poly.pdbx_seq_one_letter_code
_entity_poly.pdbx_strand_id
1 'polypeptide(L)'
;MSETLLVIISILLFLMLLLIVFFIITFFIKKRTHHSILKLHPYLGRMRYLLEKIGPEFRQYWFDHDTDGKPFSRYDFQSVMFLAKYRSEILGFGSKRDFEASGYYIANTLFPILTEELSVNFTQEREGRKYVIHKEGLFSRKEKLTADTTNLWLYEEDDAIIVGENRKYPWKLHGMFGASATSYGAIGENYILASGFGAKMAGGSWINTGEGGVIPEHLHTGANIVAQIGPGLFGYRDEDGDFSMGKFMEKAKESNIRAFELKFGQGAKIRGGHLEGQKVNEKIASVRNVRKGETINSPNRFSFLKNATDTLCFIQQLQESGGKPVGMKIVIGQQEPLEDLIKTMKELNIYPDFITIDGSEGGSGATYKSMADCMGLPLIPALLTFIDTANHYGVRNKFKVFASGKLITPDKVAIALAIGADAVSSARGFMMASGCIMALQCNSGQCPSGVATTNPHYQKALDPYEKKWRVMNYIISMRYSLFSLAAAAGVKSPRHLTREHIVFKDEMGRVVPLSELFPIVN
;
A
#
# COMPACT_ATOMS: atom_id res chain seq x y z
N MET A 1 11.12 -46.43 -45.51
CA MET A 1 11.65 -45.47 -44.52
C MET A 1 13.01 -45.99 -44.09
N SER A 2 14.08 -45.17 -44.10
CA SER A 2 15.37 -45.61 -43.54
C SER A 2 15.21 -45.89 -42.04
N GLU A 3 15.97 -46.82 -41.48
CA GLU A 3 15.96 -47.13 -40.04
C GLU A 3 16.17 -45.86 -39.20
N THR A 4 17.01 -44.93 -39.66
CA THR A 4 17.24 -43.62 -39.06
C THR A 4 15.95 -42.79 -38.95
N LEU A 5 15.10 -42.81 -39.98
CA LEU A 5 13.84 -42.07 -40.00
C LEU A 5 12.82 -42.67 -39.02
N LEU A 6 12.80 -43.99 -38.85
CA LEU A 6 11.96 -44.67 -37.86
C LEU A 6 12.40 -44.33 -36.42
N VAL A 7 13.71 -44.27 -36.17
CA VAL A 7 14.28 -43.86 -34.87
C VAL A 7 13.93 -42.41 -34.54
N ILE A 8 14.10 -41.49 -35.50
CA ILE A 8 13.75 -40.07 -35.31
C ILE A 8 12.25 -39.93 -35.00
N ILE A 9 11.37 -40.61 -35.75
CA ILE A 9 9.92 -40.56 -35.49
C ILE A 9 9.59 -41.13 -34.10
N SER A 10 10.23 -42.23 -33.70
CA SER A 10 10.00 -42.83 -32.38
C SER A 10 10.43 -41.91 -31.24
N ILE A 11 11.57 -41.21 -31.38
CA ILE A 11 12.02 -40.19 -30.42
C ILE A 11 11.02 -39.04 -30.36
N LEU A 12 10.55 -38.54 -31.51
CA LEU A 12 9.57 -37.45 -31.57
C LEU A 12 8.23 -37.84 -30.92
N LEU A 13 7.72 -39.06 -31.17
CA LEU A 13 6.50 -39.57 -30.54
C LEU A 13 6.67 -39.75 -29.04
N PHE A 14 7.83 -40.23 -28.58
CA PHE A 14 8.14 -40.33 -27.15
C PHE A 14 8.19 -38.96 -26.47
N LEU A 15 8.86 -37.99 -27.08
CA LEU A 15 8.90 -36.60 -26.59
C LEU A 15 7.49 -35.98 -26.56
N MET A 16 6.67 -36.23 -27.58
CA MET A 16 5.28 -35.79 -27.62
C MET A 16 4.46 -36.43 -26.48
N LEU A 17 4.62 -37.72 -26.22
CA LEU A 17 3.96 -38.41 -25.11
C LEU A 17 4.36 -37.83 -23.76
N LEU A 18 5.66 -37.57 -23.54
CA LEU A 18 6.16 -36.94 -22.33
C LEU A 18 5.55 -35.54 -22.12
N LEU A 19 5.43 -34.75 -23.18
CA LEU A 19 4.77 -33.45 -23.14
C LEU A 19 3.29 -33.61 -22.74
N ILE A 20 2.55 -34.53 -23.36
CA ILE A 20 1.14 -34.79 -23.04
C ILE A 20 0.97 -35.17 -21.56
N VAL A 21 1.79 -36.11 -21.07
CA VAL A 21 1.77 -36.53 -19.66
C VAL A 21 2.10 -35.36 -18.74
N PHE A 22 3.08 -34.53 -19.08
CA PHE A 22 3.42 -33.32 -18.34
C PHE A 22 2.24 -32.32 -18.28
N PHE A 23 1.56 -32.08 -19.40
CA PHE A 23 0.38 -31.21 -19.47
C PHE A 23 -0.76 -31.74 -18.59
N ILE A 24 -1.03 -33.04 -18.62
CA ILE A 24 -2.06 -33.68 -17.78
C ILE A 24 -1.73 -33.52 -16.29
N ILE A 25 -0.51 -33.90 -15.88
CA ILE A 25 -0.08 -33.82 -14.48
C ILE A 25 -0.21 -32.38 -13.96
N THR A 26 0.28 -31.41 -14.72
CA THR A 26 0.26 -30.01 -14.29
C THR A 26 -1.15 -29.42 -14.29
N PHE A 27 -2.05 -29.87 -15.18
CA PHE A 27 -3.47 -29.53 -15.13
C PHE A 27 -4.15 -29.99 -13.84
N PHE A 28 -3.84 -31.19 -13.34
CA PHE A 28 -4.37 -31.68 -12.06
C PHE A 28 -3.76 -30.97 -10.86
N ILE A 29 -2.44 -30.70 -10.88
CA ILE A 29 -1.76 -30.01 -9.77
C ILE A 29 -2.26 -28.56 -9.59
N LYS A 30 -2.71 -27.89 -10.66
CA LYS A 30 -3.23 -26.50 -10.56
C LYS A 30 -4.38 -26.36 -9.56
N LYS A 31 -5.16 -27.42 -9.30
CA LYS A 31 -6.26 -27.40 -8.32
C LYS A 31 -5.76 -27.39 -6.87
N ARG A 32 -4.51 -27.79 -6.63
CA ARG A 32 -3.91 -27.93 -5.29
C ARG A 32 -3.00 -26.77 -4.88
N THR A 33 -2.79 -25.78 -5.76
CA THR A 33 -1.81 -24.70 -5.52
C THR A 33 -2.47 -23.44 -4.96
N HIS A 34 -1.78 -22.80 -4.01
CA HIS A 34 -2.14 -21.47 -3.50
C HIS A 34 -1.40 -20.33 -4.24
N HIS A 35 -0.51 -20.66 -5.19
CA HIS A 35 0.16 -19.66 -6.01
C HIS A 35 -0.77 -19.13 -7.09
N SER A 36 -1.01 -17.82 -7.09
CA SER A 36 -1.97 -17.19 -7.99
C SER A 36 -1.69 -17.44 -9.47
N ILE A 37 -0.41 -17.38 -9.87
CA ILE A 37 -0.01 -17.62 -11.26
C ILE A 37 -0.18 -19.09 -11.65
N LEU A 38 0.16 -20.05 -10.78
CA LEU A 38 0.00 -21.48 -11.08
C LEU A 38 -1.47 -21.91 -11.19
N LYS A 39 -2.37 -21.20 -10.52
CA LYS A 39 -3.81 -21.47 -10.54
C LYS A 39 -4.42 -21.11 -11.91
N LEU A 40 -4.02 -19.97 -12.48
CA LEU A 40 -4.53 -19.49 -13.76
C LEU A 40 -3.71 -19.97 -14.97
N HIS A 41 -2.38 -19.94 -14.85
CA HIS A 41 -1.41 -20.29 -15.89
C HIS A 41 -0.45 -21.39 -15.40
N PRO A 42 -0.90 -22.65 -15.28
CA PRO A 42 -0.12 -23.73 -14.66
C PRO A 42 1.20 -24.04 -15.37
N TYR A 43 1.27 -23.88 -16.69
CA TYR A 43 2.46 -24.18 -17.49
C TYR A 43 3.43 -23.00 -17.50
N LEU A 44 2.98 -21.83 -17.97
CA LEU A 44 3.80 -20.60 -18.01
C LEU A 44 4.25 -20.17 -16.61
N GLY A 45 3.43 -20.37 -15.59
CA GLY A 45 3.80 -20.08 -14.21
C GLY A 45 4.97 -20.94 -13.74
N ARG A 46 5.03 -22.22 -14.08
CA ARG A 46 6.16 -23.09 -13.72
C ARG A 46 7.44 -22.68 -14.43
N MET A 47 7.35 -22.37 -15.73
CA MET A 47 8.47 -21.83 -16.49
C MET A 47 8.98 -20.53 -15.88
N ARG A 48 8.06 -19.60 -15.53
CA ARG A 48 8.40 -18.36 -14.83
C ARG A 48 9.16 -18.64 -13.54
N TYR A 49 8.65 -19.50 -12.66
CA TYR A 49 9.30 -19.76 -11.37
C TYR A 49 10.65 -20.48 -11.51
N LEU A 50 10.83 -21.28 -12.57
CA LEU A 50 12.13 -21.86 -12.92
C LEU A 50 13.13 -20.76 -13.32
N LEU A 51 12.75 -19.88 -14.26
CA LEU A 51 13.58 -18.76 -14.71
C LEU A 51 13.84 -17.75 -13.58
N GLU A 52 12.85 -17.50 -12.73
CA GLU A 52 13.00 -16.65 -11.55
C GLU A 52 14.08 -17.18 -10.61
N LYS A 53 14.21 -18.51 -10.50
CA LYS A 53 15.16 -19.18 -9.63
C LYS A 53 16.58 -19.22 -10.19
N ILE A 54 16.74 -19.42 -11.50
CA ILE A 54 18.03 -19.37 -12.22
C ILE A 54 18.48 -17.91 -12.48
N GLY A 55 17.57 -16.96 -12.27
CA GLY A 55 17.81 -15.54 -12.51
C GLY A 55 19.04 -14.95 -11.78
N PRO A 56 19.33 -15.27 -10.49
CA PRO A 56 20.52 -14.76 -9.81
C PRO A 56 21.83 -15.06 -10.55
N GLU A 57 21.99 -16.29 -11.04
CA GLU A 57 23.18 -16.73 -11.77
C GLU A 57 23.28 -16.01 -13.12
N PHE A 58 22.15 -15.80 -13.80
CA PHE A 58 22.13 -15.06 -15.07
C PHE A 58 22.41 -13.56 -14.89
N ARG A 59 21.95 -12.96 -13.78
CA ARG A 59 22.19 -11.53 -13.48
C ARG A 59 23.65 -11.21 -13.23
N GLN A 60 24.48 -12.20 -12.87
CA GLN A 60 25.92 -11.99 -12.76
C GLN A 60 26.56 -11.61 -14.10
N TYR A 61 25.99 -12.05 -15.22
CA TYR A 61 26.64 -11.94 -16.54
C TYR A 61 25.80 -11.21 -17.59
N TRP A 62 24.47 -11.30 -17.55
CA TRP A 62 23.59 -10.94 -18.68
C TRP A 62 22.51 -9.89 -18.37
N PHE A 63 22.29 -9.49 -17.12
CA PHE A 63 21.16 -8.62 -16.74
C PHE A 63 21.50 -7.65 -15.60
N ASP A 64 20.68 -6.60 -15.45
CA ASP A 64 20.82 -5.56 -14.41
C ASP A 64 20.80 -6.12 -12.97
N HIS A 65 21.39 -5.37 -12.03
CA HIS A 65 21.47 -5.76 -10.62
C HIS A 65 20.09 -5.78 -9.93
N ASP A 66 20.01 -6.51 -8.81
CA ASP A 66 18.76 -6.68 -8.05
C ASP A 66 18.17 -5.35 -7.51
N THR A 67 18.98 -4.28 -7.47
CA THR A 67 18.68 -2.93 -6.98
C THR A 67 18.09 -1.99 -8.02
N ASP A 68 18.30 -2.24 -9.31
CA ASP A 68 18.14 -1.22 -10.35
C ASP A 68 16.75 -1.22 -11.01
N GLY A 69 15.90 -2.19 -10.62
CA GLY A 69 14.57 -2.37 -11.17
C GLY A 69 13.63 -1.19 -10.93
N LYS A 70 12.90 -0.78 -11.98
CA LYS A 70 11.78 0.17 -11.90
C LYS A 70 10.46 -0.57 -12.16
N PRO A 71 9.35 -0.24 -11.45
CA PRO A 71 9.18 0.82 -10.46
C PRO A 71 9.71 0.47 -9.05
N PHE A 72 10.05 -0.80 -8.81
CA PHE A 72 10.71 -1.29 -7.60
C PHE A 72 11.80 -2.27 -7.99
N SER A 73 12.83 -2.31 -7.15
CA SER A 73 13.89 -3.27 -7.28
C SER A 73 13.39 -4.69 -6.94
N ARG A 74 14.12 -5.70 -7.39
CA ARG A 74 13.82 -7.09 -7.00
C ARG A 74 14.03 -7.27 -5.50
N TYR A 75 15.01 -6.58 -4.94
CA TYR A 75 15.28 -6.57 -3.50
C TYR A 75 14.10 -6.04 -2.69
N ASP A 76 13.52 -4.91 -3.11
CA ASP A 76 12.30 -4.34 -2.51
C ASP A 76 11.14 -5.35 -2.57
N PHE A 77 10.92 -5.97 -3.73
CA PHE A 77 9.87 -6.96 -3.92
C PHE A 77 10.08 -8.19 -3.02
N GLN A 78 11.30 -8.71 -2.95
CA GLN A 78 11.65 -9.84 -2.09
C GLN A 78 11.43 -9.49 -0.63
N SER A 79 11.83 -8.31 -0.18
CA SER A 79 11.61 -7.85 1.20
C SER A 79 10.12 -7.94 1.57
N VAL A 80 9.22 -7.39 0.74
CA VAL A 80 7.77 -7.51 0.96
C VAL A 80 7.31 -8.97 0.96
N MET A 81 7.85 -9.81 0.07
CA MET A 81 7.49 -11.24 0.03
C MET A 81 7.92 -11.99 1.28
N PHE A 82 9.09 -11.68 1.83
CA PHE A 82 9.61 -12.33 3.04
C PHE A 82 8.78 -11.97 4.27
N LEU A 83 8.47 -10.67 4.44
CA LEU A 83 7.55 -10.17 5.47
C LEU A 83 6.17 -10.82 5.36
N ALA A 84 5.59 -10.85 4.15
CA ALA A 84 4.24 -11.35 3.93
C ALA A 84 4.12 -12.88 4.06
N LYS A 85 5.06 -13.65 3.49
CA LYS A 85 4.93 -15.11 3.43
C LYS A 85 5.49 -15.80 4.66
N TYR A 86 6.66 -15.40 5.13
CA TYR A 86 7.41 -16.14 6.13
C TYR A 86 7.45 -15.46 7.50
N ARG A 87 6.99 -14.19 7.60
CA ARG A 87 7.10 -13.36 8.80
C ARG A 87 8.54 -13.37 9.33
N SER A 88 9.48 -13.16 8.41
CA SER A 88 10.93 -13.24 8.66
C SER A 88 11.63 -12.13 7.91
N GLU A 89 12.61 -11.54 8.58
CA GLU A 89 13.49 -10.50 8.03
C GLU A 89 14.95 -10.97 7.88
N ILE A 90 15.20 -12.22 8.26
CA ILE A 90 16.54 -12.78 8.27
C ILE A 90 17.07 -12.86 6.84
N LEU A 91 18.17 -12.15 6.61
CA LEU A 91 18.93 -12.16 5.37
C LEU A 91 20.24 -12.92 5.59
N GLY A 92 20.60 -13.81 4.66
CA GLY A 92 21.93 -14.41 4.62
C GLY A 92 22.93 -13.49 3.91
N PHE A 93 24.19 -13.53 4.35
CA PHE A 93 25.31 -12.72 3.84
C PHE A 93 25.30 -11.25 4.33
N GLY A 94 24.55 -10.36 3.69
CA GLY A 94 24.61 -8.93 3.97
C GLY A 94 23.74 -8.08 3.05
N SER A 95 23.68 -6.77 3.33
CA SER A 95 22.86 -5.81 2.58
C SER A 95 23.28 -5.73 1.11
N LYS A 96 22.29 -5.62 0.22
CA LYS A 96 22.49 -5.32 -1.21
C LYS A 96 22.33 -3.83 -1.53
N ARG A 97 22.15 -2.98 -0.52
CA ARG A 97 22.04 -1.54 -0.69
C ARG A 97 23.35 -0.98 -1.24
N ASP A 98 23.26 -0.08 -2.21
CA ASP A 98 24.38 0.77 -2.60
C ASP A 98 24.63 1.80 -1.49
N PHE A 99 25.73 1.61 -0.75
CA PHE A 99 26.13 2.52 0.32
C PHE A 99 26.96 3.69 -0.20
N GLU A 100 27.40 3.67 -1.46
CA GLU A 100 28.12 4.79 -2.08
C GLU A 100 27.16 5.89 -2.51
N ALA A 101 25.97 5.53 -2.98
CA ALA A 101 24.90 6.47 -3.30
C ALA A 101 24.48 7.35 -2.10
N SER A 102 24.09 8.60 -2.41
CA SER A 102 23.50 9.51 -1.43
C SER A 102 22.15 8.99 -0.94
N GLY A 103 21.82 9.28 0.33
CA GLY A 103 20.55 8.84 0.89
C GLY A 103 20.44 8.93 2.40
N TYR A 104 19.26 8.53 2.88
CA TYR A 104 18.90 8.60 4.29
C TYR A 104 19.21 7.28 5.00
N TYR A 105 19.72 7.38 6.23
CA TYR A 105 20.04 6.27 7.11
C TYR A 105 19.44 6.52 8.49
N ILE A 106 19.05 5.45 9.16
CA ILE A 106 18.63 5.50 10.57
C ILE A 106 19.89 5.46 11.41
N ALA A 107 20.08 6.46 12.26
CA ALA A 107 21.18 6.51 13.21
C ALA A 107 20.90 5.57 14.38
N ASN A 108 21.81 4.64 14.65
CA ASN A 108 21.72 3.77 15.81
C ASN A 108 22.30 4.44 17.06
N THR A 109 21.84 4.00 18.23
CA THR A 109 22.52 4.28 19.50
C THR A 109 23.58 3.19 19.80
N LEU A 110 24.52 3.50 20.71
CA LEU A 110 25.48 2.51 21.23
C LEU A 110 24.84 1.52 22.19
N PHE A 111 23.74 1.92 22.85
CA PHE A 111 23.01 1.09 23.82
C PHE A 111 21.53 1.01 23.41
N PRO A 112 21.18 0.10 22.48
CA PRO A 112 19.81 -0.10 22.05
C PRO A 112 18.87 -0.46 23.20
N ILE A 113 17.62 -0.03 23.09
CA ILE A 113 16.55 -0.40 24.04
C ILE A 113 16.30 -1.91 23.95
N LEU A 114 16.17 -2.57 25.10
CA LEU A 114 15.87 -4.00 25.16
C LEU A 114 14.41 -4.28 24.74
N THR A 115 14.12 -5.51 24.32
CA THR A 115 12.76 -5.86 23.87
C THR A 115 11.73 -5.71 25.00
N GLU A 116 12.15 -5.97 26.24
CA GLU A 116 11.35 -5.88 27.46
C GLU A 116 11.07 -4.42 27.86
N GLU A 117 11.84 -3.46 27.34
CA GLU A 117 11.72 -2.03 27.65
C GLU A 117 10.89 -1.26 26.60
N LEU A 118 10.52 -1.93 25.50
CA LEU A 118 9.70 -1.36 24.44
C LEU A 118 8.27 -1.05 24.92
N SER A 119 7.74 0.08 24.45
CA SER A 119 6.34 0.48 24.64
C SER A 119 5.46 -0.24 23.60
N VAL A 120 5.24 -1.54 23.81
CA VAL A 120 4.46 -2.39 22.89
C VAL A 120 3.38 -3.13 23.65
N ASN A 121 2.16 -3.05 23.12
CA ASN A 121 1.05 -3.84 23.63
C ASN A 121 1.12 -5.29 23.10
N PHE A 122 1.59 -6.19 23.96
CA PHE A 122 1.63 -7.64 23.73
C PHE A 122 0.40 -8.40 24.27
N THR A 123 -0.62 -7.70 24.79
CA THR A 123 -1.77 -8.37 25.43
C THR A 123 -2.66 -9.14 24.46
N GLN A 124 -2.52 -8.89 23.15
CA GLN A 124 -3.34 -9.48 22.11
C GLN A 124 -2.51 -10.41 21.22
N GLU A 125 -2.69 -11.71 21.42
CA GLU A 125 -2.26 -12.73 20.47
C GLU A 125 -3.38 -13.07 19.49
N ARG A 126 -3.00 -13.42 18.26
CA ARG A 126 -3.93 -13.91 17.24
C ARG A 126 -3.39 -15.18 16.61
N GLU A 127 -4.33 -16.06 16.28
CA GLU A 127 -4.05 -17.14 15.35
C GLU A 127 -3.56 -16.55 14.03
N GLY A 128 -2.42 -17.05 13.58
CA GLY A 128 -1.77 -16.69 12.34
C GLY A 128 -1.52 -17.93 11.49
N ARG A 129 -1.15 -17.70 10.23
CA ARG A 129 -0.57 -18.73 9.37
C ARG A 129 0.59 -18.13 8.60
N LYS A 130 1.69 -18.87 8.47
CA LYS A 130 2.85 -18.47 7.68
C LYS A 130 3.36 -19.64 6.87
N TYR A 131 4.01 -19.34 5.76
CA TYR A 131 4.75 -20.34 5.02
C TYR A 131 6.03 -20.67 5.79
N VAL A 132 6.37 -21.94 5.86
CA VAL A 132 7.66 -22.42 6.38
C VAL A 132 8.39 -23.13 5.25
N ILE A 133 9.65 -22.75 5.04
CA ILE A 133 10.52 -23.38 4.05
C ILE A 133 11.06 -24.68 4.68
N HIS A 134 10.61 -25.83 4.18
CA HIS A 134 11.05 -27.15 4.68
C HIS A 134 12.31 -27.66 3.97
N LYS A 135 12.46 -27.30 2.69
CA LYS A 135 13.63 -27.67 1.89
C LYS A 135 13.94 -26.58 0.89
N GLU A 136 15.13 -26.02 1.01
CA GLU A 136 15.74 -25.12 0.02
C GLU A 136 16.86 -25.90 -0.68
N GLY A 137 16.68 -26.19 -1.97
CA GLY A 137 17.76 -26.70 -2.82
C GLY A 137 18.06 -25.73 -3.97
N LEU A 138 19.09 -26.01 -4.76
CA LEU A 138 19.48 -25.15 -5.88
C LEU A 138 18.37 -24.97 -6.93
N PHE A 139 17.56 -26.02 -7.19
CA PHE A 139 16.52 -25.98 -8.22
C PHE A 139 15.08 -26.07 -7.70
N SER A 140 14.85 -26.37 -6.41
CA SER A 140 13.49 -26.43 -5.84
C SER A 140 13.40 -25.85 -4.43
N ARG A 141 12.30 -25.15 -4.15
CA ARG A 141 11.90 -24.71 -2.80
C ARG A 141 10.60 -25.44 -2.45
N LYS A 142 10.58 -26.15 -1.33
CA LYS A 142 9.34 -26.74 -0.79
C LYS A 142 8.92 -25.95 0.45
N GLU A 143 7.77 -25.32 0.35
CA GLU A 143 7.16 -24.54 1.43
C GLU A 143 5.75 -25.06 1.72
N LYS A 144 5.32 -24.93 2.97
CA LYS A 144 3.98 -25.29 3.43
C LYS A 144 3.42 -24.19 4.31
N LEU A 145 2.13 -23.90 4.15
CA LEU A 145 1.42 -23.01 5.06
C LEU A 145 1.13 -23.76 6.37
N THR A 146 1.64 -23.23 7.48
CA THR A 146 1.53 -23.82 8.82
C THR A 146 0.81 -22.84 9.75
N ALA A 147 -0.01 -23.36 10.65
CA ALA A 147 -0.63 -22.58 11.70
C ALA A 147 0.43 -22.09 12.70
N ASP A 148 0.20 -20.91 13.26
CA ASP A 148 1.12 -20.22 14.16
C ASP A 148 0.33 -19.27 15.07
N THR A 149 0.95 -18.75 16.11
CA THR A 149 0.40 -17.67 16.94
C THR A 149 1.33 -16.46 16.86
N THR A 150 0.78 -15.25 16.91
CA THR A 150 1.59 -14.04 16.82
C THR A 150 1.03 -12.88 17.62
N ASN A 151 1.94 -12.11 18.20
CA ASN A 151 1.67 -10.77 18.70
C ASN A 151 1.38 -9.82 17.54
N LEU A 152 0.59 -8.78 17.82
CA LEU A 152 0.14 -7.80 16.82
C LEU A 152 1.03 -6.56 16.71
N TRP A 153 1.97 -6.38 17.66
CA TRP A 153 2.93 -5.27 17.71
C TRP A 153 2.22 -3.91 17.62
N LEU A 154 1.29 -3.68 18.54
CA LEU A 154 0.48 -2.47 18.59
C LEU A 154 1.11 -1.46 19.57
N TYR A 155 0.84 -0.18 19.33
CA TYR A 155 1.13 0.87 20.30
C TYR A 155 0.34 0.66 21.59
N GLU A 156 1.00 0.99 22.70
CA GLU A 156 0.34 1.22 23.98
C GLU A 156 -0.63 2.40 23.92
N GLU A 157 -1.43 2.56 24.97
CA GLU A 157 -2.47 3.58 25.05
C GLU A 157 -1.93 5.00 24.92
N ASP A 158 -0.78 5.30 25.53
CA ASP A 158 -0.14 6.62 25.49
C ASP A 158 0.40 6.98 24.10
N ASP A 159 0.78 5.97 23.32
CA ASP A 159 1.30 6.10 21.94
C ASP A 159 0.19 6.06 20.87
N ALA A 160 -1.05 5.77 21.27
CA ALA A 160 -2.16 5.59 20.34
C ALA A 160 -2.48 6.89 19.59
N ILE A 161 -2.72 6.77 18.28
CA ILE A 161 -3.04 7.91 17.43
C ILE A 161 -4.55 8.15 17.50
N ILE A 162 -4.96 9.31 17.99
CA ILE A 162 -6.37 9.74 17.97
C ILE A 162 -6.58 10.67 16.78
N VAL A 163 -7.31 10.20 15.78
CA VAL A 163 -7.71 11.00 14.62
C VAL A 163 -9.08 11.62 14.90
N GLY A 164 -9.16 12.94 14.79
CA GLY A 164 -10.38 13.71 15.04
C GLY A 164 -10.86 13.61 16.48
N GLU A 165 -10.00 13.94 17.44
CA GLU A 165 -10.27 13.89 18.90
C GLU A 165 -11.56 14.63 19.29
N ASN A 166 -11.89 15.72 18.59
CA ASN A 166 -13.05 16.58 18.85
C ASN A 166 -14.27 16.17 18.01
N ARG A 167 -14.27 15.00 17.37
CA ARG A 167 -15.41 14.49 16.60
C ARG A 167 -16.28 13.62 17.50
N LYS A 168 -17.54 13.42 17.12
CA LYS A 168 -18.48 12.57 17.87
C LYS A 168 -17.99 11.10 17.96
N TYR A 169 -17.33 10.65 16.90
CA TYR A 169 -16.78 9.29 16.78
C TYR A 169 -15.30 9.37 16.40
N PRO A 170 -14.40 9.73 17.33
CA PRO A 170 -12.97 9.80 17.05
C PRO A 170 -12.45 8.42 16.65
N TRP A 171 -11.42 8.39 15.80
CA TRP A 171 -10.79 7.14 15.41
C TRP A 171 -9.48 6.95 16.17
N LYS A 172 -9.51 6.05 17.15
CA LYS A 172 -8.32 5.62 17.89
C LYS A 172 -7.61 4.50 17.14
N LEU A 173 -6.33 4.70 16.89
CA LEU A 173 -5.50 3.85 16.03
C LEU A 173 -4.23 3.42 16.77
N HIS A 174 -4.15 2.13 17.08
CA HIS A 174 -2.98 1.52 17.76
C HIS A 174 -1.91 1.01 16.80
N GLY A 175 -2.11 1.09 15.48
CA GLY A 175 -1.11 0.67 14.50
C GLY A 175 -0.84 1.78 13.50
N MET A 176 0.42 2.01 13.20
CA MET A 176 0.88 3.09 12.31
C MET A 176 0.85 2.75 10.82
N PHE A 177 0.37 1.57 10.42
CA PHE A 177 0.50 1.09 9.04
C PHE A 177 -0.79 0.49 8.51
N GLY A 178 -1.23 0.93 7.34
CA GLY A 178 -2.47 0.50 6.70
C GLY A 178 -2.45 0.59 5.17
N ALA A 179 -3.53 0.14 4.53
CA ALA A 179 -3.60 0.12 3.08
C ALA A 179 -4.00 1.51 2.53
N SER A 180 -3.22 2.01 1.57
CA SER A 180 -3.55 3.25 0.85
C SER A 180 -4.69 3.04 -0.14
N ALA A 181 -5.28 4.14 -0.58
CA ALA A 181 -6.48 4.19 -1.42
C ALA A 181 -6.34 3.39 -2.73
N THR A 182 -7.20 2.40 -2.92
CA THR A 182 -7.30 1.64 -4.18
C THR A 182 -8.76 1.40 -4.55
N SER A 183 -9.21 2.00 -5.67
CA SER A 183 -10.62 1.98 -6.06
C SER A 183 -11.11 0.61 -6.54
N TYR A 184 -12.31 0.23 -6.09
CA TYR A 184 -13.05 -0.85 -6.73
C TYR A 184 -13.27 -0.54 -8.22
N GLY A 185 -12.95 -1.51 -9.08
CA GLY A 185 -12.84 -1.33 -10.52
C GLY A 185 -11.40 -1.26 -10.99
N ALA A 186 -10.52 -0.52 -10.30
CA ALA A 186 -9.08 -0.65 -10.52
C ALA A 186 -8.58 -2.00 -9.98
N ILE A 187 -8.99 -2.33 -8.75
CA ILE A 187 -8.79 -3.63 -8.10
C ILE A 187 -10.10 -4.42 -8.01
N GLY A 188 -9.98 -5.75 -7.81
CA GLY A 188 -11.11 -6.68 -7.71
C GLY A 188 -11.58 -6.98 -6.29
N GLU A 189 -12.73 -7.64 -6.19
CA GLU A 189 -13.33 -8.11 -4.94
C GLU A 189 -12.38 -8.99 -4.14
N ASN A 190 -11.71 -9.95 -4.78
CA ASN A 190 -10.80 -10.85 -4.08
C ASN A 190 -9.62 -10.11 -3.43
N TYR A 191 -9.17 -9.00 -4.02
CA TYR A 191 -8.14 -8.17 -3.40
C TYR A 191 -8.68 -7.41 -2.20
N ILE A 192 -9.89 -6.83 -2.30
CA ILE A 192 -10.56 -6.12 -1.20
C ILE A 192 -10.76 -7.06 -0.02
N LEU A 193 -11.26 -8.27 -0.27
CA LEU A 193 -11.46 -9.29 0.75
C LEU A 193 -10.14 -9.70 1.39
N ALA A 194 -9.10 -9.98 0.59
CA ALA A 194 -7.78 -10.35 1.11
C ALA A 194 -7.17 -9.25 1.99
N SER A 195 -7.18 -8.00 1.52
CA SER A 195 -6.59 -6.88 2.22
C SER A 195 -7.37 -6.50 3.47
N GLY A 196 -8.70 -6.47 3.38
CA GLY A 196 -9.58 -6.16 4.51
C GLY A 196 -9.55 -7.23 5.59
N PHE A 197 -9.69 -8.51 5.26
CA PHE A 197 -9.58 -9.57 6.26
C PHE A 197 -8.20 -9.57 6.93
N GLY A 198 -7.12 -9.39 6.16
CA GLY A 198 -5.77 -9.29 6.72
C GLY A 198 -5.59 -8.10 7.65
N ALA A 199 -6.10 -6.92 7.27
CA ALA A 199 -6.06 -5.72 8.11
C ALA A 199 -6.90 -5.86 9.39
N LYS A 200 -8.08 -6.48 9.31
CA LYS A 200 -8.91 -6.80 10.47
C LYS A 200 -8.20 -7.73 11.43
N MET A 201 -7.60 -8.81 10.91
CA MET A 201 -6.89 -9.81 11.71
C MET A 201 -5.64 -9.25 12.38
N ALA A 202 -4.93 -8.34 11.72
CA ALA A 202 -3.75 -7.69 12.28
C ALA A 202 -4.08 -6.70 13.43
N GLY A 203 -5.34 -6.26 13.56
CA GLY A 203 -5.74 -5.21 14.51
C GLY A 203 -5.07 -3.87 14.22
N GLY A 204 -5.64 -2.74 14.65
CA GLY A 204 -5.00 -1.41 14.51
C GLY A 204 -4.59 -1.01 13.08
N SER A 205 -5.14 -1.64 12.04
CA SER A 205 -4.88 -1.35 10.62
C SER A 205 -6.20 -0.98 9.94
N TRP A 206 -6.10 -0.42 8.73
CA TRP A 206 -7.25 -0.05 7.91
C TRP A 206 -7.04 -0.42 6.45
N ILE A 207 -8.13 -0.33 5.69
CA ILE A 207 -8.12 -0.26 4.23
C ILE A 207 -8.74 1.06 3.79
N ASN A 208 -8.31 1.58 2.64
CA ASN A 208 -8.91 2.75 2.03
C ASN A 208 -9.57 2.38 0.69
N THR A 209 -10.85 2.74 0.53
CA THR A 209 -11.70 2.32 -0.60
C THR A 209 -11.29 2.89 -1.94
N GLY A 210 -10.48 3.96 -1.94
CA GLY A 210 -10.27 4.79 -3.11
C GLY A 210 -11.55 5.44 -3.65
N GLU A 211 -11.43 6.10 -4.80
CA GLU A 211 -12.49 6.87 -5.45
C GLU A 211 -13.63 6.02 -6.05
N GLY A 212 -13.64 4.69 -5.82
CA GLY A 212 -14.59 3.78 -6.47
C GLY A 212 -15.95 3.66 -5.79
N GLY A 213 -16.13 4.31 -4.64
CA GLY A 213 -17.26 4.10 -3.75
C GLY A 213 -17.06 2.91 -2.80
N VAL A 214 -17.94 2.81 -1.80
CA VAL A 214 -17.95 1.72 -0.82
C VAL A 214 -18.85 0.59 -1.33
N ILE A 215 -18.28 -0.58 -1.60
CA ILE A 215 -19.01 -1.81 -1.94
C ILE A 215 -19.18 -2.77 -0.75
N PRO A 216 -20.14 -3.72 -0.81
CA PRO A 216 -20.38 -4.68 0.28
C PRO A 216 -19.14 -5.47 0.72
N GLU A 217 -18.22 -5.82 -0.19
CA GLU A 217 -17.00 -6.54 0.16
C GLU A 217 -16.09 -5.75 1.11
N HIS A 218 -16.06 -4.42 1.04
CA HIS A 218 -15.30 -3.64 2.03
C HIS A 218 -15.91 -3.84 3.42
N LEU A 219 -17.24 -3.71 3.53
CA LEU A 219 -17.96 -3.84 4.79
C LEU A 219 -17.90 -5.28 5.34
N HIS A 220 -18.02 -6.27 4.47
CA HIS A 220 -17.97 -7.68 4.84
C HIS A 220 -16.63 -8.06 5.51
N THR A 221 -15.54 -7.35 5.22
CA THR A 221 -14.24 -7.64 5.84
C THR A 221 -14.18 -7.35 7.34
N GLY A 222 -15.07 -6.49 7.84
CA GLY A 222 -15.05 -6.03 9.25
C GLY A 222 -13.84 -5.16 9.62
N ALA A 223 -13.00 -4.78 8.65
CA ALA A 223 -11.85 -3.90 8.86
C ALA A 223 -12.29 -2.45 9.15
N ASN A 224 -11.39 -1.68 9.74
CA ASN A 224 -11.55 -0.23 9.74
C ASN A 224 -11.36 0.29 8.31
N ILE A 225 -12.25 1.19 7.88
CA ILE A 225 -12.29 1.70 6.51
C ILE A 225 -12.11 3.21 6.53
N VAL A 226 -11.19 3.70 5.70
CA VAL A 226 -11.16 5.09 5.26
C VAL A 226 -11.89 5.17 3.92
N ALA A 227 -13.03 5.85 3.90
CA ALA A 227 -13.85 5.96 2.70
C ALA A 227 -13.44 7.20 1.91
N GLN A 228 -12.77 7.00 0.78
CA GLN A 228 -12.27 8.10 -0.03
C GLN A 228 -13.33 8.62 -1.00
N ILE A 229 -13.43 9.94 -1.10
CA ILE A 229 -14.31 10.68 -2.00
C ILE A 229 -13.40 11.38 -3.00
N GLY A 230 -13.54 11.05 -4.28
CA GLY A 230 -12.81 11.71 -5.36
C GLY A 230 -13.68 12.70 -6.13
N PRO A 231 -13.10 13.48 -7.07
CA PRO A 231 -13.82 14.46 -7.88
C PRO A 231 -15.01 13.91 -8.69
N GLY A 232 -15.02 12.60 -8.98
CA GLY A 232 -16.15 11.95 -9.66
C GLY A 232 -17.35 11.65 -8.74
N LEU A 233 -17.21 11.88 -7.44
CA LEU A 233 -18.25 11.71 -6.41
C LEU A 233 -18.91 10.31 -6.43
N PHE A 234 -18.20 9.28 -6.89
CA PHE A 234 -18.76 7.95 -7.04
C PHE A 234 -19.15 7.36 -5.68
N GLY A 235 -20.41 6.93 -5.58
CA GLY A 235 -21.02 6.51 -4.32
C GLY A 235 -21.52 7.66 -3.44
N TYR A 236 -21.24 8.93 -3.77
CA TYR A 236 -21.65 10.10 -2.98
C TYR A 236 -22.44 11.13 -3.79
N ARG A 237 -22.86 10.78 -5.01
CA ARG A 237 -23.58 11.69 -5.90
C ARG A 237 -25.04 11.35 -6.06
N ASP A 238 -25.88 12.35 -6.26
CA ASP A 238 -27.27 12.19 -6.66
C ASP A 238 -27.40 11.78 -8.14
N GLU A 239 -28.61 11.88 -8.69
CA GLU A 239 -28.91 11.51 -10.07
C GLU A 239 -28.41 12.56 -11.08
N ASP A 240 -28.26 13.82 -10.65
CA ASP A 240 -27.71 14.92 -11.47
C ASP A 240 -26.17 14.91 -11.47
N GLY A 241 -25.56 14.14 -10.57
CA GLY A 241 -24.11 13.95 -10.47
C GLY A 241 -23.46 14.88 -9.44
N ASP A 242 -24.24 15.64 -8.69
CA ASP A 242 -23.80 16.54 -7.63
C ASP A 242 -23.66 15.82 -6.30
N PHE A 243 -22.96 16.43 -5.34
CA PHE A 243 -22.72 15.81 -4.03
C PHE A 243 -24.01 15.67 -3.23
N SER A 244 -24.34 14.43 -2.85
CA SER A 244 -25.49 14.11 -2.03
C SER A 244 -25.10 13.92 -0.56
N MET A 245 -25.46 14.90 0.28
CA MET A 245 -25.28 14.79 1.72
C MET A 245 -26.03 13.58 2.32
N GLY A 246 -27.19 13.22 1.77
CA GLY A 246 -27.95 12.03 2.17
C GLY A 246 -27.14 10.73 1.99
N LYS A 247 -26.57 10.51 0.79
CA LYS A 247 -25.75 9.33 0.50
C LYS A 247 -24.45 9.29 1.31
N PHE A 248 -23.89 10.46 1.66
CA PHE A 248 -22.78 10.57 2.60
C PHE A 248 -23.20 10.13 4.01
N MET A 249 -24.31 10.65 4.51
CA MET A 249 -24.85 10.34 5.85
C MET A 249 -25.19 8.86 6.03
N GLU A 250 -25.71 8.21 4.99
CA GLU A 250 -25.92 6.75 4.99
C GLU A 250 -24.62 6.00 5.27
N LYS A 251 -23.53 6.36 4.58
CA LYS A 251 -22.20 5.76 4.78
C LYS A 251 -21.60 6.16 6.11
N ALA A 252 -21.87 7.38 6.59
CA ALA A 252 -21.41 7.82 7.90
C ALA A 252 -22.02 7.00 9.04
N LYS A 253 -23.17 6.35 8.84
CA LYS A 253 -23.76 5.43 9.84
C LYS A 253 -23.05 4.06 9.91
N GLU A 254 -22.35 3.66 8.85
CA GLU A 254 -21.65 2.35 8.80
C GLU A 254 -20.52 2.29 9.83
N SER A 255 -20.58 1.35 10.77
CA SER A 255 -19.62 1.27 11.89
C SER A 255 -18.19 0.96 11.46
N ASN A 256 -18.02 0.27 10.33
CA ASN A 256 -16.70 -0.05 9.76
C ASN A 256 -15.99 1.19 9.19
N ILE A 257 -16.74 2.18 8.71
CA ILE A 257 -16.16 3.42 8.18
C ILE A 257 -15.71 4.27 9.36
N ARG A 258 -14.41 4.41 9.55
CA ARG A 258 -13.81 5.17 10.66
C ARG A 258 -13.46 6.60 10.28
N ALA A 259 -13.22 6.86 9.01
CA ALA A 259 -12.90 8.19 8.52
C ALA A 259 -13.30 8.35 7.05
N PHE A 260 -13.42 9.61 6.60
CA PHE A 260 -13.58 9.98 5.20
C PHE A 260 -12.36 10.76 4.71
N GLU A 261 -12.02 10.62 3.43
CA GLU A 261 -10.86 11.32 2.84
C GLU A 261 -11.25 11.98 1.51
N LEU A 262 -11.15 13.31 1.43
CA LEU A 262 -11.31 14.03 0.17
C LEU A 262 -10.01 13.96 -0.65
N LYS A 263 -10.07 13.39 -1.85
CA LYS A 263 -8.89 13.25 -2.70
C LYS A 263 -8.75 14.43 -3.67
N PHE A 264 -7.77 15.29 -3.41
CA PHE A 264 -7.40 16.39 -4.33
C PHE A 264 -6.32 15.97 -5.33
N GLY A 265 -5.44 15.05 -4.95
CA GLY A 265 -4.39 14.54 -5.82
C GLY A 265 -3.99 13.11 -5.48
N GLN A 266 -3.27 12.47 -6.40
CA GLN A 266 -2.47 11.28 -6.12
C GLN A 266 -1.14 11.41 -6.84
N GLY A 267 -0.06 10.85 -6.30
CA GLY A 267 1.28 11.04 -6.87
C GLY A 267 1.37 10.73 -8.36
N ALA A 268 0.72 9.66 -8.80
CA ALA A 268 0.74 9.23 -10.20
C ALA A 268 -0.06 10.13 -11.16
N LYS A 269 -0.95 10.99 -10.66
CA LYS A 269 -1.77 11.94 -11.44
C LYS A 269 -2.45 12.98 -10.58
N ILE A 270 -2.24 14.25 -10.92
CA ILE A 270 -2.87 15.40 -10.26
C ILE A 270 -4.23 15.70 -10.90
N ARG A 271 -5.11 14.68 -10.90
CA ARG A 271 -6.50 14.76 -11.37
C ARG A 271 -7.34 13.61 -10.80
N GLY A 272 -8.64 13.62 -11.11
CA GLY A 272 -9.54 12.53 -10.80
C GLY A 272 -9.16 11.18 -11.42
N GLY A 273 -9.80 10.13 -10.92
CA GLY A 273 -9.67 8.75 -11.39
C GLY A 273 -9.89 8.57 -12.90
N HIS A 274 -9.30 7.50 -13.41
CA HIS A 274 -9.51 7.00 -14.77
C HIS A 274 -9.77 5.49 -14.67
N LEU A 275 -10.83 5.01 -15.30
CA LEU A 275 -11.15 3.59 -15.37
C LEU A 275 -11.63 3.26 -16.79
N GLU A 276 -10.89 2.38 -17.45
CA GLU A 276 -11.20 1.91 -18.81
C GLU A 276 -12.57 1.24 -18.87
N GLY A 277 -13.36 1.56 -19.90
CA GLY A 277 -14.73 1.06 -20.09
C GLY A 277 -14.83 -0.47 -20.05
N GLN A 278 -13.81 -1.18 -20.56
CA GLN A 278 -13.72 -2.64 -20.50
C GLN A 278 -13.74 -3.22 -19.07
N LYS A 279 -13.37 -2.41 -18.06
CA LYS A 279 -13.40 -2.80 -16.65
C LYS A 279 -14.72 -2.45 -15.99
N VAL A 280 -15.56 -1.60 -16.59
CA VAL A 280 -16.85 -1.15 -16.06
C VAL A 280 -17.91 -2.22 -16.30
N ASN A 281 -17.94 -3.19 -15.40
CA ASN A 281 -18.99 -4.20 -15.33
C ASN A 281 -20.29 -3.63 -14.71
N GLU A 282 -21.34 -4.45 -14.65
CA GLU A 282 -22.65 -4.06 -14.13
C GLU A 282 -22.62 -3.61 -12.66
N LYS A 283 -21.82 -4.28 -11.82
CA LYS A 283 -21.66 -3.91 -10.42
C LYS A 283 -20.91 -2.58 -10.24
N ILE A 284 -19.92 -2.29 -11.08
CA ILE A 284 -19.24 -0.98 -11.06
C ILE A 284 -20.18 0.11 -11.56
N ALA A 285 -20.93 -0.18 -12.64
CA ALA A 285 -21.92 0.73 -13.19
C ALA A 285 -22.95 1.15 -12.12
N SER A 286 -23.50 0.19 -11.37
CA SER A 286 -24.46 0.48 -10.30
C SER A 286 -23.84 1.27 -9.14
N VAL A 287 -22.67 0.86 -8.64
CA VAL A 287 -21.99 1.54 -7.51
C VAL A 287 -21.62 2.99 -7.87
N ARG A 288 -21.26 3.24 -9.12
CA ARG A 288 -20.80 4.55 -9.59
C ARG A 288 -21.90 5.38 -10.24
N ASN A 289 -23.11 4.85 -10.41
CA ASN A 289 -24.20 5.44 -11.18
C ASN A 289 -23.78 5.83 -12.62
N VAL A 290 -23.10 4.93 -13.35
CA VAL A 290 -22.65 5.15 -14.75
C VAL A 290 -23.15 4.05 -15.66
N ARG A 291 -23.07 4.22 -16.99
CA ARG A 291 -23.40 3.16 -17.92
C ARG A 291 -22.30 2.10 -17.98
N LYS A 292 -22.71 0.83 -18.10
CA LYS A 292 -21.81 -0.31 -18.30
C LYS A 292 -20.99 -0.13 -19.58
N GLY A 293 -19.69 -0.43 -19.53
CA GLY A 293 -18.79 -0.30 -20.68
C GLY A 293 -18.31 1.13 -20.97
N GLU A 294 -18.86 2.15 -20.30
CA GLU A 294 -18.45 3.55 -20.49
C GLU A 294 -17.12 3.82 -19.78
N THR A 295 -16.13 4.37 -20.50
CA THR A 295 -14.87 4.79 -19.90
C THR A 295 -15.11 5.96 -18.95
N ILE A 296 -14.65 5.81 -17.72
CA ILE A 296 -14.82 6.83 -16.68
C ILE A 296 -13.59 7.73 -16.65
N ASN A 297 -13.82 9.01 -16.93
CA ASN A 297 -12.85 10.09 -16.71
C ASN A 297 -13.41 11.05 -15.67
N SER A 298 -12.88 11.00 -14.45
CA SER A 298 -13.31 11.95 -13.42
C SER A 298 -12.76 13.35 -13.70
N PRO A 299 -13.46 14.40 -13.24
CA PRO A 299 -12.98 15.77 -13.29
C PRO A 299 -11.61 15.94 -12.61
N ASN A 300 -10.89 17.00 -12.96
CA ASN A 300 -9.57 17.27 -12.39
C ASN A 300 -9.63 17.73 -10.92
N ARG A 301 -10.73 18.35 -10.52
CA ARG A 301 -11.03 18.82 -9.16
C ARG A 301 -12.52 18.64 -8.86
N PHE A 302 -12.90 18.72 -7.59
CA PHE A 302 -14.30 18.89 -7.21
C PHE A 302 -14.83 20.18 -7.85
N SER A 303 -15.91 20.09 -8.62
CA SER A 303 -16.45 21.22 -9.40
C SER A 303 -16.83 22.42 -8.52
N PHE A 304 -17.39 22.13 -7.35
CA PHE A 304 -17.87 23.10 -6.37
C PHE A 304 -16.80 23.63 -5.40
N LEU A 305 -15.59 23.05 -5.35
CA LEU A 305 -14.49 23.55 -4.52
C LEU A 305 -13.49 24.32 -5.40
N LYS A 306 -13.38 25.63 -5.18
CA LYS A 306 -12.54 26.51 -6.02
C LYS A 306 -11.30 27.02 -5.30
N ASN A 307 -11.29 27.02 -3.98
CA ASN A 307 -10.21 27.55 -3.15
C ASN A 307 -10.11 26.80 -1.80
N ALA A 308 -9.17 27.21 -0.95
CA ALA A 308 -8.97 26.65 0.38
C ALA A 308 -10.20 26.85 1.29
N THR A 309 -10.83 28.02 1.25
CA THR A 309 -12.03 28.34 2.05
C THR A 309 -13.19 27.39 1.75
N ASP A 310 -13.56 27.22 0.49
CA ASP A 310 -14.61 26.28 0.06
C ASP A 310 -14.30 24.86 0.57
N THR A 311 -13.02 24.46 0.45
CA THR A 311 -12.55 23.13 0.85
C THR A 311 -12.70 22.92 2.35
N LEU A 312 -12.24 23.87 3.16
CA LEU A 312 -12.28 23.77 4.61
C LEU A 312 -13.71 23.82 5.15
N CYS A 313 -14.54 24.74 4.64
CA CYS A 313 -15.96 24.81 4.99
C CYS A 313 -16.69 23.51 4.64
N PHE A 314 -16.39 22.90 3.49
CA PHE A 314 -16.98 21.62 3.11
C PHE A 314 -16.50 20.48 4.02
N ILE A 315 -15.21 20.43 4.37
CA ILE A 315 -14.67 19.48 5.35
C ILE A 315 -15.40 19.61 6.68
N GLN A 316 -15.57 20.84 7.19
CA GLN A 316 -16.31 21.11 8.42
C GLN A 316 -17.75 20.60 8.33
N GLN A 317 -18.45 20.88 7.24
CA GLN A 317 -19.81 20.40 7.02
C GLN A 317 -19.91 18.86 7.10
N LEU A 318 -18.95 18.15 6.51
CA LEU A 318 -18.88 16.69 6.58
C LEU A 318 -18.55 16.17 7.99
N GLN A 319 -17.64 16.84 8.70
CA GLN A 319 -17.29 16.51 10.08
C GLN A 319 -18.48 16.67 11.02
N GLU A 320 -19.22 17.77 10.90
CA GLU A 320 -20.39 18.09 11.74
C GLU A 320 -21.56 17.17 11.43
N SER A 321 -21.86 16.96 10.14
CA SER A 321 -22.97 16.12 9.72
C SER A 321 -22.70 14.65 10.03
N GLY A 322 -21.53 14.13 9.61
CA GLY A 322 -21.18 12.72 9.75
C GLY A 322 -20.68 12.32 11.15
N GLY A 323 -20.19 13.28 11.94
CA GLY A 323 -19.63 13.06 13.27
C GLY A 323 -18.34 12.25 13.32
N LYS A 324 -17.73 11.95 12.17
CA LYS A 324 -16.51 11.14 12.03
C LYS A 324 -15.35 11.98 11.49
N PRO A 325 -14.11 11.53 11.69
CA PRO A 325 -12.95 12.18 11.09
C PRO A 325 -13.06 12.35 9.57
N VAL A 326 -12.77 13.55 9.09
CA VAL A 326 -12.69 13.89 7.67
C VAL A 326 -11.33 14.50 7.41
N GLY A 327 -10.60 13.90 6.49
CA GLY A 327 -9.29 14.34 6.05
C GLY A 327 -9.24 14.67 4.57
N MET A 328 -8.05 14.99 4.10
CA MET A 328 -7.77 15.24 2.69
C MET A 328 -6.48 14.57 2.25
N LYS A 329 -6.43 14.17 0.98
CA LYS A 329 -5.24 13.63 0.34
C LYS A 329 -4.72 14.60 -0.73
N ILE A 330 -3.47 15.02 -0.57
CA ILE A 330 -2.82 16.01 -1.42
C ILE A 330 -1.49 15.49 -1.97
N VAL A 331 -1.05 16.12 -3.05
CA VAL A 331 0.31 16.02 -3.58
C VAL A 331 0.84 17.45 -3.62
N ILE A 332 2.00 17.66 -3.03
CA ILE A 332 2.63 18.99 -2.99
C ILE A 332 3.47 19.14 -4.25
N GLY A 333 3.28 20.23 -4.97
CA GLY A 333 4.10 20.59 -6.13
C GLY A 333 4.69 22.00 -6.06
N GLN A 334 4.08 22.87 -5.26
CA GLN A 334 4.48 24.27 -5.09
C GLN A 334 4.24 24.68 -3.63
N GLN A 335 5.07 25.61 -3.14
CA GLN A 335 5.01 26.11 -1.77
C GLN A 335 3.81 27.03 -1.54
N GLU A 336 3.54 27.96 -2.45
CA GLU A 336 2.53 29.00 -2.27
C GLU A 336 1.10 28.46 -2.05
N PRO A 337 0.57 27.48 -2.85
CA PRO A 337 -0.75 26.93 -2.58
C PRO A 337 -0.86 26.15 -1.26
N LEU A 338 0.25 25.59 -0.78
CA LEU A 338 0.29 24.93 0.52
C LEU A 338 0.21 25.96 1.66
N GLU A 339 0.96 27.06 1.55
CA GLU A 339 0.90 28.15 2.52
C GLU A 339 -0.47 28.81 2.54
N ASP A 340 -1.09 29.04 1.38
CA ASP A 340 -2.46 29.56 1.28
C ASP A 340 -3.43 28.67 2.07
N LEU A 341 -3.41 27.36 1.81
CA LEU A 341 -4.23 26.40 2.54
C LEU A 341 -4.02 26.48 4.07
N ILE A 342 -2.77 26.52 4.53
CA ILE A 342 -2.45 26.57 5.97
C ILE A 342 -2.84 27.93 6.60
N LYS A 343 -2.66 29.04 5.90
CA LYS A 343 -3.13 30.37 6.34
C LYS A 343 -4.64 30.37 6.48
N THR A 344 -5.36 29.88 5.48
CA THR A 344 -6.82 29.80 5.53
C THR A 344 -7.31 28.88 6.67
N MET A 345 -6.62 27.76 6.94
CA MET A 345 -6.94 26.91 8.11
C MET A 345 -6.86 27.71 9.42
N LYS A 346 -5.82 28.54 9.57
CA LYS A 346 -5.61 29.37 10.76
C LYS A 346 -6.62 30.51 10.86
N GLU A 347 -6.91 31.18 9.76
CA GLU A 347 -7.88 32.29 9.68
C GLU A 347 -9.31 31.83 10.01
N LEU A 348 -9.74 30.69 9.43
CA LEU A 348 -11.07 30.14 9.67
C LEU A 348 -11.15 29.33 10.97
N ASN A 349 -10.00 28.94 11.54
CA ASN A 349 -9.89 28.00 12.64
C ASN A 349 -10.59 26.64 12.34
N ILE A 350 -10.49 26.21 11.08
CA ILE A 350 -11.04 24.94 10.58
C ILE A 350 -9.87 24.07 10.13
N TYR A 351 -9.83 22.82 10.63
CA TYR A 351 -8.77 21.88 10.33
C TYR A 351 -9.36 20.53 9.88
N PRO A 352 -8.85 19.91 8.80
CA PRO A 352 -9.08 18.50 8.53
C PRO A 352 -8.55 17.66 9.70
N ASP A 353 -9.19 16.55 10.03
CA ASP A 353 -8.75 15.71 11.15
C ASP A 353 -7.43 14.98 10.84
N PHE A 354 -7.18 14.72 9.55
CA PHE A 354 -5.91 14.21 9.04
C PHE A 354 -5.63 14.68 7.61
N ILE A 355 -4.35 14.70 7.23
CA ILE A 355 -3.91 15.04 5.90
C ILE A 355 -2.95 13.96 5.40
N THR A 356 -3.29 13.33 4.28
CA THR A 356 -2.44 12.34 3.61
C THR A 356 -1.56 13.03 2.58
N ILE A 357 -0.25 13.02 2.78
CA ILE A 357 0.76 13.49 1.83
C ILE A 357 1.17 12.33 0.93
N ASP A 358 0.86 12.44 -0.36
CA ASP A 358 1.19 11.43 -1.37
C ASP A 358 2.37 11.94 -2.24
N GLY A 359 3.49 11.20 -2.23
CA GLY A 359 4.65 11.52 -3.07
C GLY A 359 4.40 11.20 -4.54
N SER A 360 5.04 11.94 -5.45
CA SER A 360 4.91 11.79 -6.91
C SER A 360 5.21 10.38 -7.42
N GLU A 361 6.00 9.60 -6.68
CA GLU A 361 6.29 8.19 -6.95
C GLU A 361 5.10 7.22 -6.71
N GLY A 362 3.92 7.75 -6.38
CA GLY A 362 2.68 7.03 -6.16
C GLY A 362 2.27 6.04 -7.27
N GLY A 363 1.36 5.13 -6.93
CA GLY A 363 0.82 4.14 -7.89
C GLY A 363 -0.45 4.60 -8.58
N SER A 364 -0.75 3.99 -9.73
CA SER A 364 -2.09 4.03 -10.31
C SER A 364 -2.39 2.75 -11.08
N GLY A 365 -3.66 2.34 -11.09
CA GLY A 365 -4.15 1.27 -11.98
C GLY A 365 -4.20 1.70 -13.44
N ALA A 366 -4.42 2.99 -13.69
CA ALA A 366 -4.39 3.63 -15.00
C ALA A 366 -4.06 5.13 -14.84
N THR A 367 -3.07 5.63 -15.57
CA THR A 367 -2.63 7.02 -15.48
C THR A 367 -2.11 7.54 -16.81
N TYR A 368 -1.96 8.86 -16.91
CA TYR A 368 -1.33 9.53 -18.03
C TYR A 368 0.17 9.59 -17.79
N LYS A 369 0.95 9.08 -18.75
CA LYS A 369 2.41 9.00 -18.63
C LYS A 369 3.04 10.36 -18.33
N SER A 370 2.60 11.40 -19.03
CA SER A 370 3.10 12.77 -18.83
C SER A 370 2.98 13.21 -17.38
N MET A 371 1.84 12.98 -16.73
CA MET A 371 1.65 13.37 -15.33
C MET A 371 2.44 12.49 -14.36
N ALA A 372 2.51 11.18 -14.62
CA ALA A 372 3.18 10.23 -13.74
C ALA A 372 4.71 10.46 -13.66
N ASP A 373 5.29 11.02 -14.73
CA ASP A 373 6.74 11.21 -14.84
C ASP A 373 7.21 12.61 -14.38
N CYS A 374 6.33 13.62 -14.28
CA CYS A 374 6.76 15.01 -14.06
C CYS A 374 6.03 15.83 -12.99
N MET A 375 4.92 15.35 -12.41
CA MET A 375 4.10 16.19 -11.52
C MET A 375 4.27 15.82 -10.04
N GLY A 376 4.44 16.86 -9.21
CA GLY A 376 4.52 16.74 -7.75
C GLY A 376 5.94 16.42 -7.23
N LEU A 377 6.15 16.71 -5.95
CA LEU A 377 7.37 16.41 -5.25
C LEU A 377 7.41 14.93 -4.83
N PRO A 378 8.61 14.30 -4.79
CA PRO A 378 8.78 13.01 -4.14
C PRO A 378 8.37 13.06 -2.66
N LEU A 379 8.03 11.92 -2.06
CA LEU A 379 7.45 11.92 -0.72
C LEU A 379 8.30 12.60 0.36
N ILE A 380 9.61 12.32 0.40
CA ILE A 380 10.50 12.87 1.45
C ILE A 380 10.52 14.41 1.44
N PRO A 381 10.86 15.08 0.32
CA PRO A 381 10.79 16.55 0.27
C PRO A 381 9.36 17.06 0.48
N ALA A 382 8.33 16.41 -0.08
CA ALA A 382 6.94 16.82 0.15
C ALA A 382 6.56 16.80 1.64
N LEU A 383 6.96 15.77 2.37
CA LEU A 383 6.68 15.61 3.79
C LEU A 383 7.45 16.62 4.63
N LEU A 384 8.74 16.84 4.35
CA LEU A 384 9.54 17.90 4.99
C LEU A 384 8.89 19.27 4.79
N THR A 385 8.59 19.63 3.54
CA THR A 385 7.91 20.88 3.19
C THR A 385 6.60 21.05 3.95
N PHE A 386 5.77 20.00 4.00
CA PHE A 386 4.49 20.06 4.72
C PHE A 386 4.66 20.25 6.22
N ILE A 387 5.50 19.44 6.85
CA ILE A 387 5.71 19.45 8.31
C ILE A 387 6.33 20.78 8.73
N ASP A 388 7.31 21.29 8.00
CA ASP A 388 7.99 22.56 8.32
C ASP A 388 7.03 23.73 8.17
N THR A 389 6.22 23.75 7.11
CA THR A 389 5.21 24.79 6.91
C THR A 389 4.16 24.73 8.03
N ALA A 390 3.66 23.54 8.37
CA ALA A 390 2.67 23.38 9.44
C ALA A 390 3.21 23.81 10.82
N ASN A 391 4.48 23.55 11.12
CA ASN A 391 5.15 24.00 12.34
C ASN A 391 5.35 25.52 12.33
N HIS A 392 5.86 26.10 11.23
CA HIS A 392 6.07 27.53 11.09
C HIS A 392 4.80 28.36 11.35
N TYR A 393 3.64 27.87 10.92
CA TYR A 393 2.35 28.54 11.18
C TYR A 393 1.71 28.19 12.53
N GLY A 394 2.30 27.26 13.29
CA GLY A 394 1.85 26.81 14.62
C GLY A 394 0.64 25.88 14.59
N VAL A 395 0.39 25.18 13.48
CA VAL A 395 -0.83 24.37 13.26
C VAL A 395 -0.58 22.86 13.22
N ARG A 396 0.68 22.39 13.24
CA ARG A 396 1.03 20.96 13.12
C ARG A 396 0.25 20.06 14.10
N ASN A 397 0.00 20.52 15.32
CA ASN A 397 -0.69 19.72 16.35
C ASN A 397 -2.22 19.65 16.18
N LYS A 398 -2.80 20.35 15.19
CA LYS A 398 -4.26 20.40 14.97
C LYS A 398 -4.81 19.23 14.14
N PHE A 399 -3.93 18.45 13.51
CA PHE A 399 -4.31 17.33 12.64
C PHE A 399 -3.25 16.23 12.65
N LYS A 400 -3.62 15.03 12.16
CA LYS A 400 -2.67 13.93 11.96
C LYS A 400 -2.14 13.89 10.53
N VAL A 401 -0.90 13.48 10.35
CA VAL A 401 -0.25 13.43 9.02
C VAL A 401 -0.02 11.99 8.60
N PHE A 402 -0.57 11.60 7.44
CA PHE A 402 -0.40 10.27 6.89
C PHE A 402 0.55 10.35 5.70
N ALA A 403 1.59 9.52 5.66
CA ALA A 403 2.51 9.48 4.51
C ALA A 403 2.17 8.33 3.56
N SER A 404 2.22 8.59 2.25
CA SER A 404 1.97 7.61 1.18
C SER A 404 2.93 7.88 0.02
N GLY A 405 3.62 6.85 -0.49
CA GLY A 405 4.59 7.03 -1.57
C GLY A 405 5.73 6.02 -1.49
N LYS A 406 5.59 4.90 -2.20
CA LYS A 406 6.55 3.77 -2.21
C LYS A 406 7.08 3.28 -0.84
N LEU A 407 6.40 3.60 0.26
CA LEU A 407 6.69 3.10 1.61
C LEU A 407 6.27 1.63 1.73
N ILE A 408 7.19 0.72 1.39
CA ILE A 408 6.95 -0.74 1.36
C ILE A 408 7.92 -1.55 2.23
N THR A 409 8.95 -0.91 2.78
CA THR A 409 9.94 -1.52 3.67
C THR A 409 10.03 -0.74 4.98
N PRO A 410 10.38 -1.40 6.10
CA PRO A 410 10.39 -0.77 7.43
C PRO A 410 11.29 0.46 7.54
N ASP A 411 12.45 0.46 6.91
CA ASP A 411 13.39 1.58 6.90
C ASP A 411 12.78 2.86 6.31
N LYS A 412 12.11 2.73 5.15
CA LYS A 412 11.42 3.85 4.49
C LYS A 412 10.26 4.36 5.34
N VAL A 413 9.52 3.45 5.98
CA VAL A 413 8.43 3.80 6.89
C VAL A 413 8.95 4.54 8.12
N ALA A 414 10.05 4.07 8.74
CA ALA A 414 10.68 4.70 9.88
C ALA A 414 11.18 6.11 9.56
N ILE A 415 11.79 6.33 8.39
CA ILE A 415 12.20 7.67 7.92
C ILE A 415 10.98 8.60 7.82
N ALA A 416 9.87 8.14 7.26
CA ALA A 416 8.67 8.96 7.15
C ALA A 416 8.08 9.32 8.53
N LEU A 417 8.06 8.38 9.47
CA LEU A 417 7.65 8.64 10.86
C LEU A 417 8.57 9.66 11.52
N ALA A 418 9.90 9.49 11.38
CA ALA A 418 10.91 10.38 11.93
C ALA A 418 10.84 11.82 11.40
N ILE A 419 10.46 11.99 10.13
CA ILE A 419 10.25 13.33 9.54
C ILE A 419 9.06 14.05 10.17
N GLY A 420 8.04 13.29 10.60
CA GLY A 420 6.85 13.83 11.27
C GLY A 420 5.52 13.22 10.82
N ALA A 421 5.49 12.12 10.05
CA ALA A 421 4.25 11.41 9.79
C ALA A 421 3.73 10.71 11.06
N ASP A 422 2.42 10.76 11.31
CA ASP A 422 1.79 10.01 12.41
C ASP A 422 1.52 8.56 12.01
N ALA A 423 1.14 8.33 10.75
CA ALA A 423 0.86 7.02 10.21
C ALA A 423 1.28 6.91 8.74
N VAL A 424 1.33 5.68 8.23
CA VAL A 424 1.74 5.37 6.86
C VAL A 424 0.71 4.53 6.15
N SER A 425 0.39 4.94 4.93
CA SER A 425 -0.49 4.23 4.02
C SER A 425 0.29 3.66 2.83
N SER A 426 0.20 2.35 2.60
CA SER A 426 0.89 1.68 1.49
C SER A 426 -0.10 0.95 0.57
N ALA A 427 -0.15 1.30 -0.72
CA ALA A 427 -0.95 0.55 -1.70
C ALA A 427 -0.14 -0.62 -2.28
N ARG A 428 1.00 -0.31 -2.90
CA ARG A 428 1.81 -1.29 -3.65
C ARG A 428 2.34 -2.41 -2.74
N GLY A 429 2.70 -2.13 -1.49
CA GLY A 429 3.09 -3.14 -0.51
C GLY A 429 1.97 -4.14 -0.22
N PHE A 430 0.75 -3.67 0.01
CA PHE A 430 -0.44 -4.53 0.19
C PHE A 430 -0.76 -5.32 -1.07
N MET A 431 -0.66 -4.71 -2.26
CA MET A 431 -0.85 -5.42 -3.52
C MET A 431 0.15 -6.57 -3.70
N MET A 432 1.43 -6.33 -3.40
CA MET A 432 2.48 -7.36 -3.45
C MET A 432 2.25 -8.46 -2.41
N ALA A 433 1.96 -8.09 -1.17
CA ALA A 433 1.63 -9.03 -0.09
C ALA A 433 0.45 -9.93 -0.47
N SER A 434 -0.58 -9.37 -1.12
CA SER A 434 -1.70 -10.13 -1.67
C SER A 434 -1.31 -11.01 -2.86
N GLY A 435 -0.36 -10.61 -3.71
CA GLY A 435 0.14 -11.46 -4.80
C GLY A 435 0.43 -10.78 -6.13
N CYS A 436 0.45 -9.45 -6.19
CA CYS A 436 0.92 -8.72 -7.35
C CYS A 436 2.35 -9.15 -7.71
N ILE A 437 2.57 -9.42 -9.00
CA ILE A 437 3.89 -9.80 -9.55
C ILE A 437 4.53 -8.68 -10.37
N MET A 438 4.00 -7.45 -10.25
CA MET A 438 4.40 -6.28 -11.03
C MET A 438 4.34 -6.50 -12.54
N ALA A 439 3.26 -7.13 -13.03
CA ALA A 439 3.06 -7.36 -14.48
C ALA A 439 2.77 -6.08 -15.28
N LEU A 440 2.49 -4.94 -14.62
CA LEU A 440 2.21 -3.64 -15.24
C LEU A 440 1.03 -3.63 -16.24
N GLN A 441 0.10 -4.57 -16.10
CA GLN A 441 -1.12 -4.71 -16.93
C GLN A 441 -2.39 -4.32 -16.16
N CYS A 442 -2.29 -3.35 -15.24
CA CYS A 442 -3.39 -3.03 -14.31
C CYS A 442 -4.61 -2.40 -15.03
N ASN A 443 -4.38 -1.67 -16.11
CA ASN A 443 -5.38 -0.97 -16.91
C ASN A 443 -6.15 -1.90 -17.86
N SER A 444 -5.56 -3.02 -18.28
CA SER A 444 -6.19 -3.94 -19.25
C SER A 444 -7.35 -4.75 -18.66
N GLY A 445 -7.43 -4.85 -17.33
CA GLY A 445 -8.36 -5.76 -16.67
C GLY A 445 -7.96 -7.24 -16.75
N GLN A 446 -6.79 -7.57 -17.31
CA GLN A 446 -6.30 -8.94 -17.50
C GLN A 446 -5.19 -9.30 -16.51
N CYS A 447 -5.25 -8.79 -15.29
CA CYS A 447 -4.22 -8.99 -14.28
C CYS A 447 -3.98 -10.50 -14.02
N PRO A 448 -2.79 -11.06 -14.33
CA PRO A 448 -2.55 -12.51 -14.27
C PRO A 448 -2.53 -13.05 -12.83
N SER A 449 -2.34 -12.18 -11.84
CA SER A 449 -2.37 -12.53 -10.43
C SER A 449 -3.71 -12.29 -9.74
N GLY A 450 -4.72 -11.78 -10.47
CA GLY A 450 -6.07 -11.54 -9.93
C GLY A 450 -6.20 -10.34 -8.99
N VAL A 451 -5.21 -9.44 -8.94
CA VAL A 451 -5.23 -8.27 -8.05
C VAL A 451 -5.97 -7.08 -8.68
N ALA A 452 -5.51 -6.62 -9.84
CA ALA A 452 -6.00 -5.42 -10.52
C ALA A 452 -7.05 -5.75 -11.60
N THR A 453 -8.04 -6.58 -11.28
CA THR A 453 -9.05 -7.05 -12.23
C THR A 453 -10.38 -7.31 -11.55
N THR A 454 -11.46 -6.97 -12.24
CA THR A 454 -12.84 -7.35 -11.88
C THR A 454 -13.38 -8.46 -12.77
N ASN A 455 -12.59 -8.95 -13.75
CA ASN A 455 -12.97 -10.03 -14.63
C ASN A 455 -12.99 -11.37 -13.86
N PRO A 456 -14.13 -12.10 -13.82
CA PRO A 456 -14.26 -13.35 -13.07
C PRO A 456 -13.23 -14.43 -13.45
N HIS A 457 -12.75 -14.44 -14.70
CA HIS A 457 -11.71 -15.38 -15.12
C HIS A 457 -10.39 -15.14 -14.39
N TYR A 458 -9.92 -13.89 -14.39
CA TYR A 458 -8.64 -13.51 -13.79
C TYR A 458 -8.71 -13.44 -12.26
N GLN A 459 -9.86 -13.08 -11.68
CA GLN A 459 -10.04 -13.07 -10.22
C GLN A 459 -9.82 -14.45 -9.57
N LYS A 460 -10.09 -15.55 -10.29
CA LYS A 460 -9.83 -16.92 -9.80
C LYS A 460 -8.38 -17.16 -9.39
N ALA A 461 -7.43 -16.39 -9.92
CA ALA A 461 -6.02 -16.46 -9.55
C ALA A 461 -5.79 -16.06 -8.09
N LEU A 462 -6.53 -15.09 -7.55
CA LEU A 462 -6.35 -14.60 -6.19
C LEU A 462 -7.31 -15.30 -5.24
N ASP A 463 -6.80 -16.05 -4.27
CA ASP A 463 -7.61 -16.68 -3.22
C ASP A 463 -7.62 -15.81 -1.96
N PRO A 464 -8.71 -15.08 -1.66
CA PRO A 464 -8.72 -14.15 -0.54
C PRO A 464 -8.52 -14.83 0.83
N TYR A 465 -8.92 -16.09 0.98
CA TYR A 465 -8.87 -16.79 2.27
C TYR A 465 -7.47 -17.29 2.62
N GLU A 466 -6.61 -17.48 1.62
CA GLU A 466 -5.19 -17.71 1.84
C GLU A 466 -4.42 -16.39 1.87
N LYS A 467 -4.72 -15.44 0.97
CA LYS A 467 -3.99 -14.17 0.88
C LYS A 467 -4.21 -13.24 2.07
N LYS A 468 -5.31 -13.35 2.81
CA LYS A 468 -5.51 -12.62 4.07
C LYS A 468 -4.38 -12.84 5.09
N TRP A 469 -3.84 -14.07 5.16
CA TRP A 469 -2.72 -14.39 6.06
C TRP A 469 -1.44 -13.67 5.66
N ARG A 470 -1.19 -13.56 4.35
CA ARG A 470 -0.03 -12.85 3.83
C ARG A 470 -0.11 -11.35 4.11
N VAL A 471 -1.30 -10.76 3.97
CA VAL A 471 -1.54 -9.36 4.32
C VAL A 471 -1.37 -9.13 5.81
N MET A 472 -1.97 -9.98 6.66
CA MET A 472 -1.80 -9.91 8.12
C MET A 472 -0.31 -9.98 8.51
N ASN A 473 0.42 -10.96 7.99
CA ASN A 473 1.86 -11.11 8.25
C ASN A 473 2.67 -9.91 7.76
N TYR A 474 2.33 -9.32 6.61
CA TYR A 474 3.01 -8.13 6.12
C TYR A 474 2.86 -6.94 7.08
N ILE A 475 1.63 -6.71 7.57
CA ILE A 475 1.35 -5.63 8.54
C ILE A 475 2.10 -5.88 9.86
N ILE A 476 1.98 -7.09 10.41
CA ILE A 476 2.60 -7.44 11.70
C ILE A 476 4.12 -7.40 11.62
N SER A 477 4.70 -7.95 10.54
CA SER A 477 6.15 -7.89 10.35
C SER A 477 6.59 -6.45 10.24
N MET A 478 5.92 -5.61 9.43
CA MET A 478 6.24 -4.17 9.32
C MET A 478 6.30 -3.49 10.69
N ARG A 479 5.33 -3.76 11.57
CA ARG A 479 5.31 -3.20 12.93
C ARG A 479 6.45 -3.72 13.78
N TYR A 480 6.67 -5.03 13.80
CA TYR A 480 7.79 -5.65 14.51
C TYR A 480 9.12 -5.02 14.11
N SER A 481 9.36 -4.85 12.82
CA SER A 481 10.57 -4.24 12.30
C SER A 481 10.69 -2.77 12.72
N LEU A 482 9.58 -2.02 12.70
CA LEU A 482 9.60 -0.62 13.15
C LEU A 482 9.96 -0.52 14.62
N PHE A 483 9.41 -1.37 15.49
CA PHE A 483 9.79 -1.41 16.90
C PHE A 483 11.25 -1.83 17.09
N SER A 484 11.74 -2.79 16.29
CA SER A 484 13.16 -3.18 16.30
C SER A 484 14.08 -2.04 15.86
N LEU A 485 13.70 -1.27 14.83
CA LEU A 485 14.44 -0.09 14.37
C LEU A 485 14.39 1.04 15.39
N ALA A 486 13.25 1.25 16.04
CA ALA A 486 13.09 2.21 17.13
C ALA A 486 14.01 1.87 18.31
N ALA A 487 14.04 0.61 18.75
CA ALA A 487 14.95 0.14 19.78
C ALA A 487 16.42 0.37 19.40
N ALA A 488 16.80 0.04 18.16
CA ALA A 488 18.16 0.26 17.65
C ALA A 488 18.53 1.74 17.57
N ALA A 489 17.56 2.62 17.34
CA ALA A 489 17.74 4.07 17.37
C ALA A 489 17.73 4.65 18.80
N GLY A 490 17.40 3.86 19.82
CA GLY A 490 17.43 4.26 21.23
C GLY A 490 16.10 4.77 21.78
N VAL A 491 14.98 4.52 21.09
CA VAL A 491 13.64 4.95 21.52
C VAL A 491 12.69 3.78 21.73
N LYS A 492 11.80 3.91 22.72
CA LYS A 492 10.88 2.83 23.15
C LYS A 492 9.74 2.54 22.18
N SER A 493 9.48 3.44 21.24
CA SER A 493 8.33 3.37 20.33
C SER A 493 8.67 4.04 19.01
N PRO A 494 8.20 3.52 17.86
CA PRO A 494 8.29 4.21 16.58
C PRO A 494 7.62 5.59 16.56
N ARG A 495 6.69 5.87 17.49
CA ARG A 495 6.12 7.21 17.70
C ARG A 495 7.15 8.25 18.12
N HIS A 496 8.23 7.81 18.75
CA HIS A 496 9.28 8.68 19.30
C HIS A 496 10.46 8.86 18.33
N LEU A 497 10.39 8.27 17.13
CA LEU A 497 11.35 8.59 16.09
C LEU A 497 11.18 10.04 15.66
N THR A 498 12.30 10.74 15.60
CA THR A 498 12.42 12.16 15.22
C THR A 498 13.53 12.34 14.19
N ARG A 499 13.67 13.54 13.62
CA ARG A 499 14.74 13.88 12.67
C ARG A 499 16.15 13.67 13.22
N GLU A 500 16.34 13.67 14.54
CA GLU A 500 17.63 13.39 15.18
C GLU A 500 18.09 11.94 14.96
N HIS A 501 17.14 11.03 14.75
CA HIS A 501 17.41 9.61 14.52
C HIS A 501 17.71 9.30 13.05
N ILE A 502 17.71 10.30 12.17
CA ILE A 502 17.96 10.13 10.73
C ILE A 502 19.18 10.97 10.34
N VAL A 503 20.06 10.37 9.55
CA VAL A 503 21.20 11.06 8.93
C VAL A 503 21.11 10.99 7.42
N PHE A 504 21.53 12.05 6.75
CA PHE A 504 21.66 12.09 5.30
C PHE A 504 23.14 12.00 4.93
N LYS A 505 23.48 11.03 4.08
CA LYS A 505 24.80 10.93 3.42
C LYS A 505 24.71 11.59 2.05
N ASP A 506 25.59 12.53 1.75
CA ASP A 506 25.72 13.10 0.42
C ASP A 506 26.65 12.29 -0.50
N GLU A 507 26.81 12.75 -1.74
CA GLU A 507 27.65 12.10 -2.76
C GLU A 507 29.15 12.14 -2.43
N MET A 508 29.57 13.03 -1.54
CA MET A 508 30.96 13.16 -1.09
C MET A 508 31.25 12.31 0.17
N GLY A 509 30.24 11.61 0.70
CA GLY A 509 30.37 10.82 1.93
C GLY A 509 30.23 11.63 3.21
N ARG A 510 29.85 12.92 3.13
CA ARG A 510 29.56 13.71 4.33
C ARG A 510 28.21 13.29 4.88
N VAL A 511 28.13 13.17 6.20
CA VAL A 511 26.93 12.75 6.92
C VAL A 511 26.46 13.91 7.78
N VAL A 512 25.20 14.30 7.62
CA VAL A 512 24.59 15.38 8.40
C VAL A 512 23.27 14.87 9.02
N PRO A 513 23.02 15.11 10.31
CA PRO A 513 21.73 14.84 10.93
C PRO A 513 20.60 15.56 10.21
N LEU A 514 19.45 14.90 10.06
CA LEU A 514 18.30 15.50 9.38
C LEU A 514 17.73 16.69 10.18
N SER A 515 17.88 16.67 11.51
CA SER A 515 17.52 17.79 12.40
C SER A 515 18.38 19.04 12.17
N GLU A 516 19.61 18.88 11.66
CA GLU A 516 20.49 20.00 11.31
C GLU A 516 20.19 20.51 9.89
N LEU A 517 19.97 19.60 8.93
CA LEU A 517 19.61 19.98 7.56
C LEU A 517 18.24 20.65 7.47
N PHE A 518 17.28 20.16 8.25
CA PHE A 518 15.91 20.65 8.29
C PHE A 518 15.48 20.83 9.76
N PRO A 519 15.91 21.91 10.42
CA PRO A 519 15.54 22.18 11.80
C PRO A 519 14.03 22.46 11.89
N ILE A 520 13.39 21.91 12.92
CA ILE A 520 11.99 22.21 13.22
C ILE A 520 11.96 23.61 13.85
N VAL A 521 11.41 24.58 13.11
CA VAL A 521 11.15 25.92 13.62
C VAL A 521 9.88 25.86 14.45
N ASN A 522 10.02 26.01 15.77
CA ASN A 522 8.90 26.06 16.73
C ASN A 522 8.25 27.44 16.78
#